data_AF-A0A0R3RB99-F1
#
_entry.id   AF-A0A0R3RB99-F1
#
_cell.length_a   1.000
_cell.length_b   1.000
_cell.length_c   1.000
_cell.angle_alpha   90.00
_cell.angle_beta   90.00
_cell.angle_gamma   90.00
#
_symmetry.space_group_name_H-M   'P 1'
#
loop_
_entity.id
_entity.type
_entity.pdbx_description
1 polymer ?
#
loop_
_entity_poly.entity_id
_entity_poly.type
_entity_poly.pdbx_seq_one_letter_code
_entity_poly.pdbx_strand_id
1 'polypeptide(L)'
;MHSVLQSGHLQCLLNKPLQASTLQQCGNGIIDGEEECDCGMRDQCFDPCCDPLTCTLRAHAHCASHQACCHRCQLRPIGHVCRPARSVCDVAEVCTGDDGDCPEDGYLIDGTVCGISGQCW
;
A
#
# COMPACT_ATOMS: atom_id res chain seq x y z
N MET A 1 41.05 1.56 -6.74
CA MET A 1 41.36 1.60 -5.29
C MET A 1 40.04 1.70 -4.55
N HIS A 2 39.47 0.53 -4.27
CA HIS A 2 39.34 -0.03 -2.91
C HIS A 2 38.01 0.38 -2.25
N SER A 3 37.00 -0.47 -2.51
CA SER A 3 36.33 -1.24 -1.47
C SER A 3 36.05 -0.51 -0.15
N VAL A 4 34.93 0.21 -0.08
CA VAL A 4 34.25 0.54 1.19
C VAL A 4 32.79 0.10 1.15
N LEU A 5 32.52 -1.04 0.50
CA LEU A 5 31.22 -1.74 0.55
C LEU A 5 31.29 -3.05 1.34
N GLN A 6 32.41 -3.33 2.01
CA GLN A 6 32.58 -4.52 2.83
C GLN A 6 33.30 -4.15 4.12
N SER A 7 32.55 -3.64 5.08
CA SER A 7 32.81 -3.78 6.51
C SER A 7 31.58 -3.26 7.24
N GLY A 8 30.79 -4.18 7.81
CA GLY A 8 29.65 -3.83 8.64
C GLY A 8 30.08 -2.89 9.76
N HIS A 9 29.44 -1.72 9.79
CA HIS A 9 29.09 -0.91 10.96
C HIS A 9 28.64 0.48 10.48
N LEU A 10 27.52 0.55 9.74
CA LEU A 10 26.74 1.80 9.65
C LEU A 10 25.77 1.96 10.84
N GLN A 11 26.02 1.26 11.95
CA GLN A 11 25.16 1.30 13.14
C GLN A 11 25.39 2.54 14.02
N CYS A 12 26.33 3.43 13.68
CA CYS A 12 26.66 4.61 14.49
C CYS A 12 26.62 5.96 13.74
N LEU A 13 26.35 5.98 12.43
CA LEU A 13 26.30 7.21 11.62
C LEU A 13 24.89 7.75 11.34
N LEU A 14 23.85 7.19 11.97
CA LEU A 14 22.50 7.78 11.95
C LEU A 14 21.99 8.17 13.34
N ASN A 15 22.90 8.42 14.29
CA ASN A 15 22.55 9.13 15.53
C ASN A 15 22.92 10.60 15.41
N LYS A 16 22.10 11.35 14.67
CA LYS A 16 21.91 12.78 14.91
C LYS A 16 20.70 12.88 15.84
N PRO A 17 20.69 13.66 16.93
CA PRO A 17 19.47 13.86 17.69
C PRO A 17 18.58 14.77 16.84
N LEU A 18 17.88 14.17 15.89
CA LEU A 18 16.71 14.79 15.34
C LEU A 18 15.70 14.63 16.46
N GLN A 19 15.49 15.72 17.21
CA GLN A 19 14.13 16.09 17.49
C GLN A 19 13.43 16.08 16.12
N ALA A 20 12.90 14.92 15.74
CA ALA A 20 11.97 14.73 14.66
C ALA A 20 10.73 15.49 15.10
N SER A 21 10.85 16.81 15.00
CA SER A 21 9.79 17.76 15.15
C SER A 21 8.77 17.28 14.14
N THR A 22 7.67 16.72 14.63
CA THR A 22 6.26 16.88 14.25
C THR A 22 5.93 17.78 13.04
N LEU A 23 6.75 17.77 11.99
CA LEU A 23 6.75 18.69 10.87
C LEU A 23 6.68 17.85 9.60
N GLN A 24 5.45 17.78 9.09
CA GLN A 24 5.00 17.10 7.88
C GLN A 24 4.99 15.58 7.96
N GLN A 25 3.93 15.10 8.60
CA GLN A 25 3.30 13.80 8.33
C GLN A 25 2.97 13.71 6.82
N CYS A 26 2.30 14.74 6.29
CA CYS A 26 1.84 14.76 4.91
C CYS A 26 2.93 14.94 3.84
N GLY A 27 2.93 14.03 2.87
CA GLY A 27 3.81 14.02 1.69
C GLY A 27 4.98 13.06 1.82
N ASN A 28 4.97 12.18 2.82
CA ASN A 28 5.99 11.16 3.07
C ASN A 28 5.67 9.82 2.37
N GLY A 29 4.46 9.69 1.80
CA GLY A 29 3.97 8.51 1.09
C GLY A 29 3.38 7.42 1.99
N ILE A 30 3.09 7.72 3.26
CA ILE A 30 2.54 6.81 4.26
C ILE A 30 1.29 7.45 4.84
N ILE A 31 0.16 6.75 4.78
CA ILE A 31 -1.08 7.19 5.42
C ILE A 31 -0.96 6.91 6.93
N ASP A 32 -0.88 7.96 7.74
CA ASP A 32 -0.86 7.87 9.20
C ASP A 32 -1.66 9.01 9.88
N GLY A 33 -1.98 8.83 11.16
CA GLY A 33 -2.74 9.81 11.92
C GLY A 33 -4.14 10.06 11.34
N GLU A 34 -4.36 11.29 10.84
CA GLU A 34 -5.63 11.78 10.31
C GLU A 34 -5.62 11.90 8.78
N GLU A 35 -4.62 11.33 8.11
CA GLU A 35 -4.53 11.34 6.65
C GLU A 35 -5.49 10.34 6.01
N GLU A 36 -6.09 10.73 4.89
CA GLU A 36 -6.94 9.85 4.09
C GLU A 36 -6.19 9.33 2.84
N CYS A 37 -5.11 10.01 2.45
CA CYS A 37 -4.25 9.63 1.34
C CYS A 37 -2.89 10.33 1.45
N ASP A 38 -1.82 9.68 0.98
CA ASP A 38 -0.53 10.34 0.78
C ASP A 38 0.07 9.89 -0.55
N CYS A 39 0.19 10.83 -1.49
CA CYS A 39 0.76 10.63 -2.82
C CYS A 39 2.20 11.11 -2.95
N GLY A 40 2.88 11.35 -1.82
CA GLY A 40 4.22 11.90 -1.73
C GLY A 40 4.25 13.43 -1.82
N MET A 41 5.45 13.96 -2.07
CA MET A 41 5.65 15.41 -2.12
C MET A 41 4.84 16.10 -3.22
N ARG A 42 4.44 17.35 -2.97
CA ARG A 42 3.62 18.18 -3.88
C ARG A 42 4.02 18.09 -5.36
N ASP A 43 5.31 18.22 -5.65
CA ASP A 43 5.80 18.27 -7.04
C ASP A 43 5.84 16.89 -7.72
N GLN A 44 5.61 15.82 -6.98
CA GLN A 44 5.65 14.42 -7.44
C GLN A 44 4.29 13.72 -7.31
N CYS A 45 3.29 14.38 -6.69
CA CYS A 45 1.95 13.85 -6.58
C CYS A 45 1.17 14.03 -7.89
N PHE A 46 0.96 12.92 -8.59
CA PHE A 46 0.11 12.86 -9.79
C PHE A 46 -1.25 12.21 -9.53
N ASP A 47 -1.59 11.95 -8.26
CA ASP A 47 -2.88 11.37 -7.88
C ASP A 47 -3.99 12.42 -8.02
N PRO A 48 -4.93 12.29 -8.98
CA PRO A 48 -6.03 13.24 -9.14
C PRO A 48 -7.02 13.22 -7.97
N CYS A 49 -6.97 12.21 -7.10
CA CYS A 49 -7.90 11.99 -6.00
C CYS A 49 -7.37 12.52 -4.66
N CYS A 50 -6.06 12.74 -4.55
CA CYS A 50 -5.42 13.19 -3.32
C CYS A 50 -5.03 14.67 -3.39
N ASP A 51 -5.18 15.41 -2.29
CA ASP A 51 -4.59 16.75 -2.15
C ASP A 51 -3.23 16.64 -1.46
N PRO A 52 -2.10 16.89 -2.17
CA PRO A 52 -0.77 16.74 -1.61
C PRO A 52 -0.37 17.84 -0.60
N LEU A 53 -1.22 18.84 -0.36
CA LEU A 53 -1.00 19.83 0.71
C LEU A 53 -1.62 19.38 2.03
N THR A 54 -2.73 18.64 1.99
CA THR A 54 -3.51 18.30 3.17
C THR A 54 -3.54 16.80 3.47
N CYS A 55 -3.11 15.95 2.53
CA CYS A 55 -3.18 14.48 2.64
C CYS A 55 -4.59 13.96 2.94
N THR A 56 -5.57 14.70 2.39
CA THR A 56 -6.97 14.33 2.41
C THR A 56 -7.44 14.04 1.00
N LEU A 57 -8.47 13.21 0.88
CA LEU A 57 -9.13 13.02 -0.40
C LEU A 57 -9.72 14.35 -0.87
N ARG A 58 -9.68 14.57 -2.18
CA ARG A 58 -10.37 15.71 -2.77
C ARG A 58 -11.88 15.49 -2.66
N ALA A 59 -12.65 16.58 -2.67
CA ALA A 59 -14.11 16.53 -2.47
C ALA A 59 -14.91 15.61 -3.42
N HIS A 60 -14.33 15.17 -4.54
CA HIS A 60 -14.96 14.26 -5.51
C HIS A 60 -14.47 12.81 -5.40
N ALA A 61 -13.55 12.53 -4.47
CA ALA A 61 -12.87 11.26 -4.33
C ALA A 61 -13.42 10.47 -3.14
N HIS A 62 -13.61 9.18 -3.36
CA HIS A 62 -13.96 8.19 -2.33
C HIS A 62 -12.80 7.23 -2.02
N CYS A 63 -11.70 7.36 -2.76
CA CYS A 63 -10.50 6.54 -2.66
C CYS A 63 -9.32 7.27 -3.34
N ALA A 64 -8.10 6.90 -3.00
CA ALA A 64 -6.88 7.37 -3.65
C ALA A 64 -6.58 6.54 -4.91
N SER A 65 -6.00 7.15 -5.95
CA SER A 65 -5.83 6.49 -7.26
C SER A 65 -4.92 5.28 -7.24
N HIS A 66 -3.97 5.23 -6.30
CA HIS A 66 -3.01 4.13 -6.21
C HIS A 66 -3.63 2.85 -5.63
N GLN A 67 -4.78 2.95 -4.97
CA GLN A 67 -5.42 1.81 -4.34
C GLN A 67 -6.10 0.92 -5.39
N ALA A 68 -5.99 -0.41 -5.24
CA ALA A 68 -6.39 -1.36 -6.27
C ALA A 68 -7.91 -1.40 -6.54
N CYS A 69 -8.71 -1.13 -5.51
CA CYS A 69 -10.16 -0.99 -5.59
C CYS A 69 -10.62 0.44 -5.89
N CYS A 70 -9.71 1.32 -6.29
CA CYS A 70 -10.05 2.64 -6.80
C CYS A 70 -10.01 2.69 -8.34
N HIS A 71 -10.98 3.39 -8.93
CA HIS A 71 -10.96 3.71 -10.36
C HIS A 71 -11.59 5.08 -10.59
N ARG A 72 -10.77 6.04 -11.05
CA ARG A 72 -11.18 7.44 -11.27
C ARG A 72 -11.79 8.07 -10.00
N CYS A 73 -11.11 7.90 -8.88
CA CYS A 73 -11.53 8.42 -7.56
C CYS A 73 -12.86 7.86 -7.03
N GLN A 74 -13.34 6.76 -7.61
CA GLN A 74 -14.56 6.07 -7.20
C GLN A 74 -14.21 4.63 -6.83
N LEU A 75 -14.89 4.13 -5.81
CA LEU A 75 -14.76 2.74 -5.37
C LEU A 75 -15.24 1.82 -6.49
N ARG A 76 -14.47 0.77 -6.75
CA ARG A 76 -14.89 -0.31 -7.64
C ARG A 76 -16.06 -1.06 -6.98
N PRO A 77 -17.02 -1.57 -7.77
CA PRO A 77 -18.16 -2.28 -7.22
C PRO A 77 -17.74 -3.56 -6.50
N ILE A 78 -18.60 -3.99 -5.57
CA ILE A 78 -18.45 -5.27 -4.87
C ILE A 78 -18.23 -6.42 -5.86
N GLY A 79 -17.27 -7.29 -5.55
CA GLY A 79 -16.94 -8.46 -6.38
C GLY A 79 -15.95 -8.18 -7.52
N HIS A 80 -15.47 -6.95 -7.70
CA HIS A 80 -14.39 -6.68 -8.63
C HIS A 80 -13.08 -7.31 -8.15
N VAL A 81 -12.46 -8.19 -8.94
CA VAL A 81 -11.19 -8.83 -8.57
C VAL A 81 -10.06 -7.80 -8.58
N CYS A 82 -9.50 -7.49 -7.41
CA CYS A 82 -8.39 -6.57 -7.24
C CYS A 82 -7.03 -7.28 -7.18
N ARG A 83 -7.01 -8.52 -6.69
CA ARG A 83 -5.85 -9.41 -6.80
C ARG A 83 -6.30 -10.79 -7.32
N PRO A 84 -5.83 -11.23 -8.49
CA PRO A 84 -6.13 -12.57 -8.98
C PRO A 84 -5.33 -13.62 -8.20
N ALA A 85 -5.93 -14.79 -8.00
CA ALA A 85 -5.24 -15.94 -7.46
C ALA A 85 -4.04 -16.32 -8.35
N ARG A 86 -2.87 -16.49 -7.73
CA ARG A 86 -1.60 -16.85 -8.37
C ARG A 86 -1.39 -18.35 -8.43
N SER A 87 -2.14 -19.13 -7.66
CA SER A 87 -2.06 -20.59 -7.63
C SER A 87 -3.41 -21.22 -7.28
N VAL A 88 -3.48 -22.55 -7.37
CA VAL A 88 -4.67 -23.33 -6.96
C VAL A 88 -4.90 -23.35 -5.45
N CYS A 89 -3.92 -22.91 -4.67
CA CYS A 89 -3.94 -22.86 -3.21
C CYS A 89 -4.05 -21.38 -2.71
N ASP A 90 -4.18 -20.42 -3.63
CA ASP A 90 -4.29 -18.97 -3.39
C ASP A 90 -5.74 -18.50 -3.65
N VAL A 91 -6.25 -17.57 -2.84
CA VAL A 91 -7.64 -17.06 -2.95
C VAL A 91 -7.63 -15.75 -3.73
N ALA A 92 -8.52 -15.55 -4.71
CA ALA A 92 -8.60 -14.22 -5.34
C ALA A 92 -9.35 -13.23 -4.44
N GLU A 93 -8.78 -12.06 -4.20
CA GLU A 93 -9.46 -10.99 -3.45
C GLU A 93 -10.27 -10.10 -4.36
N VAL A 94 -11.42 -9.72 -3.82
CA VAL A 94 -12.39 -8.87 -4.48
C VAL A 94 -12.64 -7.62 -3.64
N CYS A 95 -12.86 -6.51 -4.32
CA CYS A 95 -13.29 -5.28 -3.70
C CYS A 95 -14.60 -5.47 -2.95
N THR A 96 -14.68 -4.90 -1.75
CA THR A 96 -15.89 -4.89 -0.92
C THR A 96 -16.93 -3.91 -1.44
N GLY A 97 -16.49 -2.87 -2.16
CA GLY A 97 -17.32 -1.75 -2.59
C GLY A 97 -17.31 -0.56 -1.63
N ASP A 98 -16.71 -0.73 -0.45
CA ASP A 98 -16.69 0.28 0.62
C ASP A 98 -15.27 0.77 0.96
N ASP A 99 -14.23 0.12 0.41
CA ASP A 99 -12.82 0.44 0.63
C ASP A 99 -12.05 0.51 -0.70
N GLY A 100 -11.10 1.45 -0.77
CA GLY A 100 -10.25 1.67 -1.94
C GLY A 100 -9.13 0.64 -2.04
N ASP A 101 -8.70 0.05 -0.92
CA ASP A 101 -7.69 -0.99 -0.87
C ASP A 101 -8.27 -2.38 -1.15
N CYS A 102 -7.42 -3.24 -1.68
CA CYS A 102 -7.77 -4.66 -1.81
C CYS A 102 -7.67 -5.30 -0.42
N PRO A 103 -8.58 -6.23 -0.07
CA PRO A 103 -8.43 -7.02 1.16
C PRO A 103 -7.07 -7.71 1.26
N GLU A 104 -6.69 -8.11 2.48
CA GLU A 104 -5.45 -8.84 2.73
C GLU A 104 -5.38 -10.14 1.92
N ASP A 105 -4.15 -10.48 1.50
CA ASP A 105 -3.83 -11.66 0.69
C ASP A 105 -4.18 -12.95 1.43
N GLY A 106 -5.21 -13.65 0.93
CA GLY A 106 -5.78 -14.85 1.52
C GLY A 106 -5.29 -16.12 0.81
N TYR A 107 -5.03 -17.15 1.61
CA TYR A 107 -4.62 -18.46 1.14
C TYR A 107 -5.60 -19.53 1.63
N LEU A 108 -5.70 -20.64 0.88
CA LEU A 108 -6.39 -21.82 1.38
C LEU A 108 -5.65 -22.37 2.60
N ILE A 109 -6.40 -22.95 3.54
CA ILE A 109 -5.84 -23.50 4.78
C ILE A 109 -4.78 -24.57 4.45
N ASP A 110 -3.66 -24.53 5.16
CA ASP A 110 -2.60 -25.53 5.06
C ASP A 110 -3.16 -26.96 5.14
N GLY A 111 -2.66 -27.84 4.26
CA GLY A 111 -3.16 -29.21 4.15
C GLY A 111 -4.41 -29.37 3.28
N THR A 112 -5.05 -28.28 2.83
CA THR A 112 -6.15 -28.36 1.86
C THR A 112 -5.66 -29.05 0.59
N VAL A 113 -6.35 -30.10 0.16
CA VAL A 113 -5.98 -30.85 -1.04
C VAL A 113 -6.15 -29.94 -2.26
N CYS A 114 -5.06 -29.67 -2.97
CA CYS A 114 -5.05 -28.93 -4.23
C CYS A 114 -4.37 -29.77 -5.34
N GLY A 115 -5.00 -29.84 -6.53
CA GLY A 115 -4.48 -30.61 -7.67
C GLY A 115 -4.71 -32.14 -7.59
N ILE A 116 -3.86 -32.92 -8.27
CA ILE A 116 -4.01 -34.40 -8.40
C ILE A 116 -3.47 -35.13 -7.16
N SER A 117 -2.47 -34.58 -6.48
CA SER A 117 -1.82 -35.21 -5.31
C SER A 117 -1.09 -34.20 -4.40
N GLY A 118 -1.46 -32.92 -4.44
CA GLY A 118 -0.83 -31.84 -3.68
C GLY A 118 -1.68 -31.35 -2.50
N GLN A 119 -1.04 -30.59 -1.60
CA GLN A 119 -1.68 -29.90 -0.48
C GLN A 119 -1.14 -28.47 -0.39
N CYS A 120 -1.96 -27.54 0.10
CA CYS A 120 -1.60 -26.14 0.35
C CYS A 120 -0.57 -26.05 1.49
N TRP A 121 0.38 -25.12 1.39
CA TRP A 121 1.41 -24.83 2.38
C TRP A 121 1.97 -23.41 2.17
#